data_AF-A0A2N2NJ57-F1
#
_entry.id   AF-A0A2N2NJ57-F1
#
_cell.length_a   1.000
_cell.length_b   1.000
_cell.length_c   1.000
_cell.angle_alpha   90.00
_cell.angle_beta   90.00
_cell.angle_gamma   90.00
#
_symmetry.space_group_name_H-M   'P 1'
#
loop_
_entity.id
_entity.type
_entity.pdbx_description
1 polymer ?
#
loop_
_entity_poly.entity_id
_entity_poly.type
_entity_poly.pdbx_seq_one_letter_code
_entity_poly.pdbx_strand_id
1 'polypeptide(L)'
;MQETKELIQAQAERTDRARSAILAGKFLVTRIAPQQWTVKNGDKLPYAVALKGDTWVCTCMDYQQRGPQILCKHIEGVRLSEAAQNRSNSDRDKEIHMNEQPSIDGSLGNRLNRILWELRQPLDMARVKRRQAPGMGSVPYLEGYDVIDRANTVFGFAWSFDLIGEPVIVRWQKKVLVWNQQEKRKVPLIDANGNVQTEEVGLVYITGKVSVDLDGKPYSHADLGRCVFTGDTPEALDMALAGSATDCLKRCFRQMGEQFGNSLYDKEIAQNAGLDQGRESGQSNNSATSTTSQTSRSSAPSSSPSAPIVRKYGDGVLVNGNVPEQEAYDQFKTKMGKSPASKDELRNWLASQRNQPAPASVVA
;
A
#
# COMPACT_ATOMS: atom_id res chain seq x y z
N MET A 1 37.88 -30.70 -32.88
CA MET A 1 37.67 -29.41 -33.58
C MET A 1 36.21 -29.18 -33.96
N GLN A 2 35.49 -30.16 -34.51
CA GLN A 2 34.08 -30.01 -34.90
C GLN A 2 33.14 -29.78 -33.70
N GLU A 3 33.26 -30.61 -32.66
CA GLU A 3 32.45 -30.53 -31.44
C GLU A 3 32.62 -29.19 -30.68
N THR A 4 33.84 -28.65 -30.65
CA THR A 4 34.13 -27.33 -30.06
C THR A 4 33.46 -26.19 -30.84
N LYS A 5 33.40 -26.29 -32.17
CA LYS A 5 32.71 -25.29 -33.02
C LYS A 5 31.19 -25.34 -32.81
N GLU A 6 30.63 -26.53 -32.65
CA GLU A 6 29.20 -26.73 -32.39
C GLU A 6 28.78 -26.18 -31.01
N LEU A 7 29.60 -26.36 -29.98
CA LEU A 7 29.37 -25.78 -28.65
C LEU A 7 29.42 -24.24 -28.69
N ILE A 8 30.39 -23.66 -29.40
CA ILE A 8 30.52 -22.20 -29.55
C ILE A 8 29.30 -21.62 -30.28
N GLN A 9 28.88 -22.25 -31.38
CA GLN A 9 27.71 -21.84 -32.14
C GLN A 9 26.43 -21.94 -31.30
N ALA A 10 26.25 -23.04 -30.57
CA ALA A 10 25.10 -23.24 -29.70
C ALA A 10 25.05 -22.24 -28.53
N GLN A 11 26.21 -21.80 -28.02
CA GLN A 11 26.29 -20.75 -27.02
C GLN A 11 25.92 -19.39 -27.62
N ALA A 12 26.44 -19.05 -28.80
CA ALA A 12 26.15 -17.80 -29.50
C ALA A 12 24.64 -17.61 -29.75
N GLU A 13 23.95 -18.65 -30.23
CA GLU A 13 22.50 -18.64 -30.44
C GLU A 13 21.69 -18.37 -29.15
N ARG A 14 22.21 -18.78 -27.99
CA ARG A 14 21.56 -18.53 -26.68
C ARG A 14 21.79 -17.10 -26.23
N THR A 15 23.00 -16.59 -26.41
CA THR A 15 23.36 -15.20 -26.15
C THR A 15 22.53 -14.25 -27.03
N ASP A 16 22.35 -14.57 -28.31
CA ASP A 16 21.53 -13.77 -29.23
C ASP A 16 20.05 -13.78 -28.83
N ARG A 17 19.49 -14.95 -28.50
CA ARG A 17 18.11 -15.04 -27.99
C ARG A 17 17.91 -14.27 -26.69
N ALA A 18 18.90 -14.25 -25.81
CA ALA A 18 18.87 -13.43 -24.59
C ALA A 18 18.87 -11.94 -24.94
N ARG A 19 19.79 -11.51 -25.82
CA ARG A 19 19.91 -10.11 -26.27
C ARG A 19 18.62 -9.61 -26.94
N SER A 20 18.04 -10.39 -27.85
CA SER A 20 16.78 -10.04 -28.50
C SER A 20 15.63 -9.93 -27.50
N ALA A 21 15.57 -10.79 -26.48
CA ALA A 21 14.53 -10.73 -25.45
C ALA A 21 14.67 -9.50 -24.53
N ILE A 22 15.90 -9.08 -24.23
CA ILE A 22 16.19 -7.85 -23.49
C ILE A 22 15.76 -6.63 -24.32
N LEU A 23 16.18 -6.55 -25.58
CA LEU A 23 15.84 -5.43 -26.47
C LEU A 23 14.33 -5.32 -26.71
N ALA A 24 13.61 -6.44 -26.74
CA ALA A 24 12.16 -6.47 -26.86
C ALA A 24 11.41 -6.15 -25.55
N GLY A 25 12.11 -5.86 -24.45
CA GLY A 25 11.48 -5.59 -23.13
C GLY A 25 10.81 -6.80 -22.50
N LYS A 26 11.06 -8.01 -23.02
CA LYS A 26 10.42 -9.25 -22.54
C LYS A 26 11.18 -9.89 -21.38
N PHE A 27 12.47 -9.58 -21.24
CA PHE A 27 13.31 -10.04 -20.14
C PHE A 27 13.32 -9.03 -19.01
N LEU A 28 12.69 -9.38 -17.89
CA LEU A 28 12.83 -8.67 -16.63
C LEU A 28 13.78 -9.49 -15.73
N VAL A 29 14.98 -8.95 -15.52
CA VAL A 29 15.99 -9.53 -14.63
C VAL A 29 15.97 -8.79 -13.30
N THR A 30 15.69 -9.51 -12.22
CA THR A 30 15.61 -8.94 -10.87
C THR A 30 16.58 -9.67 -9.95
N ARG A 31 17.54 -8.96 -9.37
CA ARG A 31 18.45 -9.50 -8.35
C ARG A 31 17.69 -9.63 -7.03
N ILE A 32 17.70 -10.82 -6.44
CA ILE A 32 16.97 -11.14 -5.20
C ILE A 32 17.89 -11.37 -4.00
N ALA A 33 19.15 -11.76 -4.24
CA ALA A 33 20.19 -11.90 -3.23
C ALA A 33 21.58 -11.80 -3.90
N PRO A 34 22.69 -11.75 -3.14
CA PRO A 34 24.02 -11.86 -3.72
C PRO A 34 24.13 -13.12 -4.58
N GLN A 35 24.55 -12.96 -5.83
CA GLN A 35 24.68 -14.05 -6.81
C GLN A 35 23.37 -14.81 -7.11
N GLN A 36 22.20 -14.21 -6.86
CA GLN A 36 20.89 -14.81 -7.15
C GLN A 36 19.94 -13.83 -7.83
N TRP A 37 19.29 -14.31 -8.88
CA TRP A 37 18.41 -13.54 -9.75
C TRP A 37 17.16 -14.32 -10.11
N THR A 38 16.11 -13.58 -10.44
CA THR A 38 14.94 -14.10 -11.14
C THR A 38 14.88 -13.49 -12.54
N VAL A 39 14.54 -14.31 -13.53
CA VAL A 39 14.41 -13.89 -14.93
C VAL A 39 13.00 -14.21 -15.40
N LYS A 40 12.18 -13.19 -15.58
CA LYS A 40 10.84 -13.30 -16.16
C LYS A 40 10.91 -13.05 -17.67
N ASN A 41 10.27 -13.90 -18.46
CA ASN A 41 10.24 -13.82 -19.92
C ASN A 41 8.81 -13.68 -20.44
N GLY A 42 8.35 -12.45 -20.64
CA GLY A 42 6.94 -12.14 -20.92
C GLY A 42 6.03 -12.59 -19.77
N ASP A 43 4.89 -13.20 -20.09
CA ASP A 43 3.89 -13.63 -19.10
C ASP A 43 4.19 -14.98 -18.42
N LYS A 44 5.36 -15.57 -18.69
CA LYS A 44 5.76 -16.84 -18.09
C LYS A 44 6.15 -16.66 -16.62
N LEU A 45 6.06 -17.74 -15.85
CA LEU A 45 6.58 -17.78 -14.49
C LEU A 45 8.10 -17.47 -14.49
N PRO A 46 8.60 -16.72 -13.48
CA PRO A 46 10.02 -16.36 -13.40
C PRO A 46 10.91 -17.59 -13.20
N TYR A 47 12.04 -17.63 -13.91
CA TYR A 47 13.08 -18.65 -13.70
C TYR A 47 14.07 -18.14 -12.67
N ALA A 48 14.37 -18.95 -11.65
CA ALA A 48 15.48 -18.69 -10.75
C ALA A 48 16.83 -18.99 -11.45
N VAL A 49 17.77 -18.05 -11.32
CA VAL A 49 19.15 -18.12 -11.79
C VAL A 49 20.07 -17.81 -10.62
N ALA A 50 21.12 -18.58 -10.41
CA ALA A 50 22.12 -18.29 -9.40
C ALA A 50 23.53 -18.62 -9.90
N LEU A 51 24.52 -17.96 -9.31
CA LEU A 51 25.92 -18.33 -9.45
C LEU A 51 26.33 -18.98 -8.11
N LYS A 52 26.78 -20.24 -8.17
CA LYS A 52 27.21 -21.01 -7.00
C LYS A 52 28.70 -21.32 -7.15
N GLY A 53 29.54 -20.57 -6.45
CA GLY A 53 30.98 -20.56 -6.73
C GLY A 53 31.20 -20.06 -8.15
N ASP A 54 31.84 -20.86 -8.99
CA ASP A 54 32.08 -20.53 -10.41
C ASP A 54 31.04 -21.14 -11.37
N THR A 55 30.02 -21.83 -10.86
CA THR A 55 29.04 -22.55 -11.68
C THR A 55 27.69 -21.85 -11.69
N TRP A 56 27.23 -21.48 -12.89
CA TRP A 56 25.88 -20.94 -13.10
C TRP A 56 24.84 -22.04 -13.05
N VAL A 57 23.71 -21.77 -12.38
CA VAL A 57 22.55 -22.65 -12.31
C VAL A 57 21.28 -21.93 -12.72
N CYS A 58 20.39 -22.61 -13.44
CA CYS A 58 19.09 -22.08 -13.82
C CYS A 58 18.00 -23.15 -13.73
N THR A 59 16.79 -22.73 -13.35
CA THR A 59 15.61 -23.61 -13.26
C THR A 59 14.93 -23.88 -14.60
N CYS A 60 15.41 -23.31 -15.71
CA CYS A 60 14.78 -23.52 -17.01
C CYS A 60 15.13 -24.88 -17.63
N MET A 61 14.22 -25.39 -18.47
CA MET A 61 14.36 -26.70 -19.11
C MET A 61 15.63 -26.83 -19.98
N ASP A 62 16.05 -25.77 -20.67
CA ASP A 62 17.28 -25.76 -21.49
C ASP A 62 18.54 -26.01 -20.63
N TYR A 63 18.57 -25.47 -19.40
CA TYR A 63 19.64 -25.73 -18.45
C TYR A 63 19.51 -27.12 -17.81
N GLN A 64 18.30 -27.54 -17.44
CA GLN A 64 18.06 -28.87 -16.86
C GLN A 64 18.49 -30.01 -17.80
N GLN A 65 18.35 -29.83 -19.11
CA GLN A 65 18.72 -30.85 -20.10
C GLN A 65 20.21 -30.86 -20.46
N ARG A 66 20.88 -29.70 -20.42
CA ARG A 66 22.25 -29.54 -20.95
C ARG A 66 23.31 -29.32 -19.88
N GLY A 67 22.89 -28.95 -18.67
CA GLY A 67 23.78 -28.69 -17.54
C GLY A 67 24.66 -27.45 -17.76
N PRO A 68 25.76 -27.34 -17.00
CA PRO A 68 26.59 -26.13 -16.95
C PRO A 68 27.49 -25.92 -18.17
N GLN A 69 27.56 -26.89 -19.09
CA GLN A 69 28.45 -26.82 -20.25
C GLN A 69 28.04 -25.75 -21.27
N ILE A 70 26.75 -25.41 -21.32
CA ILE A 70 26.21 -24.34 -22.16
C ILE A 70 25.27 -23.49 -21.31
N LEU A 71 25.48 -22.19 -21.30
CA LEU A 71 24.67 -21.26 -20.54
C LEU A 71 23.38 -20.98 -21.30
N CYS A 72 22.26 -21.24 -20.63
CA CYS A 72 20.95 -20.97 -21.19
C CYS A 72 20.74 -19.46 -21.41
N LYS A 73 19.73 -19.12 -22.23
CA LYS A 73 19.41 -17.71 -22.50
C LYS A 73 19.10 -16.88 -21.24
N HIS A 74 18.62 -17.49 -20.15
CA HIS A 74 18.32 -16.76 -18.91
C HIS A 74 19.59 -16.40 -18.15
N ILE A 75 20.58 -17.30 -18.10
CA ILE A 75 21.91 -17.01 -17.54
C ILE A 75 22.61 -15.94 -18.37
N GLU A 76 22.59 -16.08 -19.70
CA GLU A 76 23.14 -15.06 -20.60
C GLU A 76 22.42 -13.72 -20.45
N GLY A 77 21.10 -13.72 -20.22
CA GLY A 77 20.33 -12.53 -19.89
C GLY A 77 20.85 -11.82 -18.64
N VAL A 78 21.06 -12.57 -17.55
CA VAL A 78 21.67 -12.03 -16.31
C VAL A 78 23.05 -11.47 -16.59
N ARG A 79 23.93 -12.21 -17.28
CA ARG A 79 25.29 -11.77 -17.58
C ARG A 79 25.33 -10.48 -18.41
N LEU A 80 24.46 -10.37 -19.41
CA LEU A 80 24.35 -9.18 -20.25
C LEU A 80 23.79 -7.98 -19.47
N SER A 81 22.77 -8.19 -18.64
CA SER A 81 22.20 -7.13 -17.79
C SER A 81 23.20 -6.64 -16.74
N GLU A 82 23.93 -7.54 -16.09
CA GLU A 82 24.97 -7.22 -15.11
C GLU A 82 26.19 -6.56 -15.77
N ALA A 83 26.59 -7.02 -16.96
CA ALA A 83 27.65 -6.39 -17.73
C ALA A 83 27.26 -4.98 -18.21
N ALA A 84 26.00 -4.76 -18.58
CA ALA A 84 25.50 -3.43 -18.94
C ALA A 84 25.47 -2.50 -17.72
N GLN A 85 25.06 -2.99 -16.54
CA GLN A 85 25.12 -2.25 -15.28
C GLN A 85 26.57 -1.91 -14.89
N ASN A 86 27.49 -2.87 -15.01
CA ASN A 86 28.91 -2.65 -14.73
C ASN A 86 29.57 -1.72 -15.75
N ARG A 87 29.18 -1.75 -17.03
CA ARG A 87 29.65 -0.78 -18.05
C ARG A 87 29.07 0.61 -17.82
N SER A 88 27.80 0.73 -17.45
CA SER A 88 27.24 2.03 -17.05
C SER A 88 27.92 2.58 -15.80
N ASN A 89 28.43 1.71 -14.92
CA ASN A 89 29.26 2.14 -13.80
C ASN A 89 30.68 2.52 -14.27
N SER A 90 31.34 1.73 -15.13
CA SER A 90 32.71 2.02 -15.59
C SER A 90 32.82 3.20 -16.57
N ASP A 91 31.80 3.45 -17.39
CA ASP A 91 31.76 4.61 -18.30
C ASP A 91 31.43 5.89 -17.53
N ARG A 92 30.63 5.80 -16.45
CA ARG A 92 30.50 6.88 -15.45
C ARG A 92 31.83 7.11 -14.73
N ASP A 93 32.57 6.05 -14.37
CA ASP A 93 33.88 6.18 -13.72
C ASP A 93 34.93 6.82 -14.65
N LYS A 94 34.90 6.57 -15.96
CA LYS A 94 35.84 7.16 -16.93
C LYS A 94 35.57 8.63 -17.26
N GLU A 95 34.30 9.05 -17.31
CA GLU A 95 33.96 10.49 -17.41
C GLU A 95 34.35 11.26 -16.14
N ILE A 96 34.39 10.58 -14.98
CA ILE A 96 34.82 11.15 -13.70
C ILE A 96 36.36 11.13 -13.55
N HIS A 97 37.08 10.18 -14.16
CA HIS A 97 38.53 9.99 -13.93
C HIS A 97 39.48 11.02 -14.58
N MET A 98 38.98 11.94 -15.42
CA MET A 98 39.81 13.07 -15.90
C MET A 98 39.75 14.30 -14.99
N ASN A 99 39.00 14.25 -13.89
CA ASN A 99 39.03 15.32 -12.91
C ASN A 99 39.07 14.76 -11.47
N GLU A 100 40.25 14.93 -10.86
CA GLU A 100 40.52 14.93 -9.41
C GLU A 100 40.91 13.61 -8.69
N GLN A 101 41.95 13.80 -7.87
CA GLN A 101 42.57 12.88 -6.92
C GLN A 101 41.65 12.52 -5.74
N PRO A 102 41.92 11.43 -5.02
CA PRO A 102 40.92 10.73 -4.23
C PRO A 102 40.62 11.45 -2.91
N SER A 103 39.37 11.83 -2.72
CA SER A 103 38.81 12.20 -1.42
C SER A 103 37.76 11.16 -1.01
N ILE A 104 37.51 11.08 0.29
CA ILE A 104 36.62 10.13 1.01
C ILE A 104 35.13 10.22 0.56
N ASP A 105 34.82 11.07 -0.42
CA ASP A 105 33.49 11.47 -0.89
C ASP A 105 32.72 10.38 -1.67
N GLY A 106 33.41 9.37 -2.23
CA GLY A 106 32.75 8.28 -2.95
C GLY A 106 31.79 7.43 -2.09
N SER A 107 32.03 7.37 -0.77
CA SER A 107 31.15 6.66 0.17
C SER A 107 29.86 7.47 0.48
N LEU A 108 30.00 8.79 0.59
CA LEU A 108 28.89 9.71 0.86
C LEU A 108 27.96 9.79 -0.36
N GLY A 109 28.50 10.01 -1.57
CA GLY A 109 27.70 9.97 -2.79
C GLY A 109 26.88 8.68 -2.96
N ASN A 110 27.40 7.54 -2.53
CA ASN A 110 26.67 6.26 -2.52
C ASN A 110 25.55 6.22 -1.46
N ARG A 111 25.75 6.83 -0.29
CA ARG A 111 24.76 6.90 0.79
C ARG A 111 23.57 7.79 0.42
N LEU A 112 23.78 9.02 -0.05
CA LEU A 112 22.70 9.89 -0.51
C LEU A 112 21.86 9.22 -1.60
N ASN A 113 22.51 8.60 -2.59
CA ASN A 113 21.80 7.92 -3.68
C ASN A 113 20.94 6.76 -3.17
N ARG A 114 21.43 5.98 -2.19
CA ARG A 114 20.64 4.94 -1.52
C ARG A 114 19.42 5.54 -0.81
N ILE A 115 19.61 6.58 0.00
CA ILE A 115 18.53 7.25 0.74
C ILE A 115 17.45 7.75 -0.22
N LEU A 116 17.85 8.49 -1.27
CA LEU A 116 16.91 9.02 -2.26
C LEU A 116 16.18 7.92 -3.02
N TRP A 117 16.84 6.79 -3.30
CA TRP A 117 16.21 5.63 -3.91
C TRP A 117 15.17 4.99 -2.97
N GLU A 118 15.50 4.81 -1.69
CA GLU A 118 14.60 4.25 -0.68
C GLU A 118 13.35 5.13 -0.47
N LEU A 119 13.52 6.45 -0.34
CA LEU A 119 12.41 7.39 -0.13
C LEU A 119 11.40 7.42 -1.29
N ARG A 120 11.84 7.07 -2.50
CA ARG A 120 11.01 6.98 -3.71
C ARG A 120 10.28 5.64 -3.85
N GLN A 121 10.65 4.63 -3.06
CA GLN A 121 9.97 3.34 -3.14
C GLN A 121 8.50 3.48 -2.71
N PRO A 122 7.58 2.72 -3.32
CA PRO A 122 6.19 2.71 -2.90
C PRO A 122 6.06 2.27 -1.45
N LEU A 123 5.03 2.77 -0.77
CA LEU A 123 4.70 2.33 0.57
C LEU A 123 4.27 0.85 0.54
N ASP A 124 4.92 0.04 1.36
CA ASP A 124 4.47 -1.33 1.61
C ASP A 124 3.15 -1.30 2.41
N MET A 125 2.07 -1.75 1.77
CA MET A 125 0.73 -1.76 2.35
C MET A 125 0.61 -2.70 3.56
N ALA A 126 1.55 -3.63 3.79
CA ALA A 126 1.60 -4.45 4.99
C ALA A 126 1.91 -3.64 6.27
N ARG A 127 2.59 -2.49 6.12
CA ARG A 127 2.89 -1.54 7.21
C ARG A 127 1.67 -0.70 7.61
N VAL A 128 0.66 -0.63 6.75
CA VAL A 128 -0.52 0.21 6.96
C VAL A 128 -1.50 -0.48 7.90
N LYS A 129 -1.85 0.21 8.98
CA LYS A 129 -2.94 -0.17 9.90
C LYS A 129 -4.19 0.66 9.61
N ARG A 130 -5.35 0.19 10.05
CA ARG A 130 -6.61 0.96 9.96
C ARG A 130 -7.21 1.13 11.34
N ARG A 131 -7.69 2.34 11.63
CA ARG A 131 -8.45 2.66 12.84
C ARG A 131 -9.87 3.07 12.49
N GLN A 132 -10.81 2.85 13.39
CA GLN A 132 -12.17 3.38 13.22
C GLN A 132 -12.15 4.90 13.23
N ALA A 133 -12.80 5.51 12.25
CA ALA A 133 -13.04 6.95 12.20
C ALA A 133 -14.42 7.28 12.76
N PRO A 134 -14.67 8.53 13.18
CA PRO A 134 -16.00 8.96 13.56
C PRO A 134 -17.01 8.69 12.43
N GLY A 135 -17.96 7.78 12.66
CA GLY A 135 -18.91 7.30 11.64
C GLY A 135 -18.77 5.80 11.39
N MET A 136 -19.07 5.35 10.17
CA MET A 136 -19.05 3.93 9.75
C MET A 136 -17.81 3.58 8.90
N GLY A 137 -16.73 4.35 9.01
CA GLY A 137 -15.53 4.21 8.17
C GLY A 137 -14.26 3.95 8.97
N SER A 138 -13.23 3.44 8.29
CA SER A 138 -11.89 3.28 8.85
C SER A 138 -10.88 4.14 8.11
N VAL A 139 -9.88 4.67 8.82
CA VAL A 139 -8.81 5.50 8.26
C VAL A 139 -7.47 4.77 8.37
N PRO A 140 -6.70 4.68 7.27
CA PRO A 140 -5.37 4.09 7.30
C PRO A 140 -4.36 5.00 8.00
N TYR A 141 -3.37 4.40 8.65
CA TYR A 141 -2.27 5.10 9.31
C TYR A 141 -1.03 4.20 9.44
N LEU A 142 0.13 4.83 9.62
CA LEU A 142 1.35 4.16 10.08
C LEU A 142 1.49 4.31 11.60
N GLU A 143 1.94 3.25 12.27
CA GLU A 143 2.22 3.25 13.71
C GLU A 143 3.47 4.08 14.02
N GLY A 144 3.53 4.66 15.22
CA GLY A 144 4.65 5.53 15.61
C GLY A 144 6.00 4.80 15.58
N TYR A 145 6.04 3.56 16.08
CA TYR A 145 7.25 2.74 16.07
C TYR A 145 7.72 2.41 14.65
N ASP A 146 6.80 2.11 13.72
CA ASP A 146 7.13 1.79 12.32
C ASP A 146 7.76 3.00 11.60
N VAL A 147 7.26 4.21 11.87
CA VAL A 147 7.85 5.44 11.33
C VAL A 147 9.26 5.67 11.88
N ILE A 148 9.48 5.46 13.18
CA ILE A 148 10.80 5.59 13.82
C ILE A 148 11.77 4.54 13.27
N ASP A 149 11.35 3.27 13.19
CA ASP A 149 12.16 2.17 12.67
C ASP A 149 12.53 2.36 11.20
N ARG A 150 11.57 2.83 10.39
CA ARG A 150 11.83 3.19 8.99
C ARG A 150 12.80 4.36 8.88
N ALA A 151 12.69 5.38 9.73
CA ALA A 151 13.63 6.49 9.74
C ALA A 151 15.06 6.03 10.10
N ASN A 152 15.19 5.18 11.12
CA ASN A 152 16.47 4.57 11.48
C ASN A 152 17.06 3.71 10.35
N THR A 153 16.22 2.98 9.62
CA THR A 153 16.66 2.16 8.49
C THR A 153 17.18 3.02 7.33
N VAL A 154 16.40 4.04 6.93
CA VAL A 154 16.71 4.89 5.77
C VAL A 154 17.90 5.80 6.08
N PHE A 155 17.81 6.55 7.18
CA PHE A 155 18.75 7.63 7.51
C PHE A 155 19.87 7.20 8.46
N GLY A 156 19.75 6.04 9.11
CA GLY A 156 20.57 5.73 10.29
C GLY A 156 20.15 6.60 11.48
N PHE A 157 21.10 6.94 12.35
CA PHE A 157 20.88 7.89 13.46
C PHE A 157 21.15 9.35 13.05
N ALA A 158 21.18 9.64 11.74
CA ALA A 158 21.42 10.97 11.20
C ALA A 158 20.14 11.82 11.14
N TRP A 159 19.24 11.66 12.11
CA TRP A 159 18.00 12.41 12.21
C TRP A 159 17.65 12.71 13.66
N SER A 160 16.90 13.80 13.87
CA SER A 160 16.36 14.19 15.18
C SER A 160 14.91 14.64 15.05
N PHE A 161 14.20 14.63 16.18
CA PHE A 161 12.90 15.25 16.33
C PHE A 161 12.92 16.19 17.53
N ASP A 162 12.63 17.46 17.28
CA ASP A 162 12.66 18.52 18.28
C ASP A 162 11.24 19.08 18.47
N LEU A 163 10.85 19.35 19.71
CA LEU A 163 9.68 20.15 20.00
C LEU A 163 10.04 21.63 19.80
N ILE A 164 9.22 22.36 19.03
CA ILE A 164 9.48 23.78 18.72
C ILE A 164 8.92 24.70 19.80
N GLY A 165 7.98 24.21 20.62
CA GLY A 165 7.43 24.96 21.74
C GLY A 165 6.60 24.07 22.66
N GLU A 166 6.05 24.71 23.69
CA GLU A 166 5.20 24.05 24.67
C GLU A 166 3.91 23.51 24.02
N PRO A 167 3.41 22.34 24.46
CA PRO A 167 2.11 21.84 24.06
C PRO A 167 0.99 22.85 24.37
N VAL A 168 0.13 23.11 23.39
CA VAL A 168 -1.07 23.95 23.58
C VAL A 168 -2.25 23.05 23.91
N ILE A 169 -2.89 23.30 25.05
CA ILE A 169 -4.04 22.53 25.53
C ILE A 169 -5.28 23.43 25.48
N VAL A 170 -6.29 23.03 24.72
CA VAL A 170 -7.58 23.70 24.64
C VAL A 170 -8.64 22.80 25.25
N ARG A 171 -9.41 23.30 26.22
CA ARG A 171 -10.52 22.60 26.87
C ARG A 171 -11.84 23.33 26.65
N TRP A 172 -12.92 22.58 26.47
CA TRP A 172 -14.27 23.13 26.42
C TRP A 172 -15.30 22.11 26.88
N GLN A 173 -16.50 22.59 27.19
CA GLN A 173 -17.64 21.75 27.58
C GLN A 173 -18.44 21.35 26.32
N LYS A 174 -18.60 20.04 26.11
CA LYS A 174 -19.38 19.46 25.01
C LYS A 174 -20.68 18.90 25.55
N LYS A 175 -21.81 19.24 24.93
CA LYS A 175 -23.11 18.64 25.26
C LYS A 175 -23.09 17.14 24.96
N VAL A 176 -23.47 16.32 25.93
CA VAL A 176 -23.66 14.89 25.74
C VAL A 176 -24.95 14.69 24.95
N LEU A 177 -24.89 13.95 23.84
CA LEU A 177 -26.03 13.72 22.97
C LEU A 177 -26.46 12.26 22.99
N VAL A 178 -27.76 12.04 23.13
CA VAL A 178 -28.42 10.73 23.12
C VAL A 178 -29.35 10.64 21.90
N TRP A 179 -29.43 9.46 21.28
CA TRP A 179 -30.38 9.24 20.19
C TRP A 179 -31.81 9.17 20.71
N ASN A 180 -32.67 10.09 20.27
CA ASN A 180 -34.09 10.07 20.58
C ASN A 180 -34.85 9.37 19.45
N GLN A 181 -35.56 8.28 19.77
CA GLN A 181 -36.34 7.52 18.78
C GLN A 181 -37.55 8.29 18.25
N GLN A 182 -38.21 9.10 19.07
CA GLN A 182 -39.39 9.89 18.67
C GLN A 182 -39.02 11.00 17.69
N GLU A 183 -37.94 11.73 18.01
CA GLU A 183 -37.48 12.84 17.16
C GLU A 183 -36.55 12.38 16.02
N LYS A 184 -36.18 11.09 15.98
CA LYS A 184 -35.24 10.49 15.03
C LYS A 184 -33.94 11.30 14.85
N ARG A 185 -33.46 11.90 15.94
CA ARG A 185 -32.25 12.72 15.95
C ARG A 185 -31.53 12.61 17.29
N LYS A 186 -30.30 13.08 17.33
CA LYS A 186 -29.53 13.24 18.57
C LYS A 186 -30.02 14.48 19.32
N VAL A 187 -30.43 14.32 20.57
CA VAL A 187 -30.87 15.40 21.48
C VAL A 187 -29.94 15.48 22.69
N PRO A 188 -29.82 16.65 23.36
CA PRO A 188 -29.04 16.76 24.57
C PRO A 188 -29.55 15.83 25.67
N LEU A 189 -28.62 15.14 26.34
CA LEU A 189 -28.94 14.35 27.53
C LEU A 189 -29.30 15.31 28.67
N ILE A 190 -30.46 15.09 29.28
CA ILE A 190 -30.95 15.89 30.40
C ILE A 190 -30.79 15.06 31.68
N ASP A 191 -30.28 15.65 32.75
CA ASP A 191 -30.17 15.01 34.06
C ASP A 191 -31.51 15.00 34.83
N ALA A 192 -31.52 14.40 36.02
CA ALA A 192 -32.73 14.34 36.87
C ALA A 192 -33.24 15.72 37.30
N ASN A 193 -32.42 16.76 37.21
CA ASN A 193 -32.72 18.13 37.62
C ASN A 193 -33.18 18.99 36.43
N GLY A 194 -33.26 18.44 35.21
CA GLY A 194 -33.65 19.19 34.02
C GLY A 194 -32.51 19.93 33.33
N ASN A 195 -31.25 19.74 33.74
CA ASN A 195 -30.10 20.39 33.13
C ASN A 195 -29.50 19.55 32.01
N VAL A 196 -28.93 20.22 31.01
CA VAL A 196 -28.18 19.55 29.94
C VAL A 196 -26.86 19.02 30.50
N GLN A 197 -26.64 17.72 30.40
CA GLN A 197 -25.35 17.13 30.73
C GLN A 197 -24.28 17.56 29.73
N THR A 198 -23.15 17.99 30.28
CA THR A 198 -21.94 18.31 29.53
C THR A 198 -20.81 17.40 29.97
N GLU A 199 -19.87 17.20 29.06
CA GLU A 199 -18.63 16.47 29.30
C GLU A 199 -17.46 17.38 28.92
N GLU A 200 -16.42 17.38 29.76
CA GLU A 200 -15.20 18.08 29.43
C GLU A 200 -14.47 17.35 28.30
N VAL A 201 -14.12 18.09 27.27
CA VAL A 201 -13.30 17.61 26.16
C VAL A 201 -12.15 18.55 25.95
N GLY A 202 -11.07 18.02 25.37
CA GLY A 202 -9.94 18.84 25.02
C GLY A 202 -9.22 18.39 23.76
N LEU A 203 -8.35 19.29 23.31
CA LEU A 203 -7.48 19.10 22.15
C LEU A 203 -6.10 19.59 22.53
N VAL A 204 -5.12 18.72 22.33
CA VAL A 204 -3.70 19.05 22.47
C VAL A 204 -3.12 19.30 21.08
N TYR A 205 -2.36 20.38 20.94
CA TYR A 205 -1.55 20.70 19.77
C TYR A 205 -0.08 20.72 20.16
N ILE A 206 0.76 20.04 19.37
CA ILE A 206 2.21 20.07 19.52
C ILE A 206 2.83 20.43 18.17
N THR A 207 3.73 21.41 18.16
CA THR A 207 4.52 21.75 16.99
C THR A 207 5.92 21.17 17.16
N GLY A 208 6.37 20.41 16.16
CA GLY A 208 7.66 19.75 16.18
C GLY A 208 8.37 19.87 14.83
N LYS A 209 9.67 19.59 14.84
CA LYS A 209 10.54 19.62 13.66
C LYS A 209 11.30 18.32 13.58
N VAL A 210 11.26 17.65 12.44
CA VAL A 210 12.24 16.61 12.12
C VAL A 210 13.39 17.26 11.37
N SER A 211 14.62 16.95 11.76
CA SER A 211 15.83 17.31 11.03
C SER A 211 16.55 16.04 10.59
N VAL A 212 17.03 15.98 9.36
CA VAL A 212 17.78 14.85 8.78
C VAL A 212 19.04 15.41 8.12
N ASP A 213 20.17 14.77 8.36
CA ASP A 213 21.42 15.01 7.64
C ASP A 213 21.49 14.09 6.42
N LEU A 214 21.48 14.70 5.23
CA LEU A 214 21.71 14.05 3.95
C LEU A 214 23.10 14.41 3.42
N ASP A 215 24.10 13.73 3.97
CA ASP A 215 25.52 13.87 3.64
C ASP A 215 26.04 15.31 3.81
N GLY A 216 25.94 15.79 5.05
CA GLY A 216 26.38 17.10 5.49
C GLY A 216 25.39 18.22 5.14
N LYS A 217 24.30 17.91 4.44
CA LYS A 217 23.22 18.86 4.15
C LYS A 217 22.05 18.62 5.09
N PRO A 218 21.74 19.56 6.00
CA PRO A 218 20.58 19.43 6.86
C PRO A 218 19.30 19.72 6.08
N TYR A 219 18.32 18.84 6.22
CA TYR A 219 16.94 18.99 5.73
C TYR A 219 16.01 18.93 6.92
N SER A 220 15.03 19.84 6.99
CA SER A 220 14.10 19.84 8.10
C SER A 220 12.68 20.15 7.67
N HIS A 221 11.73 19.46 8.29
CA HIS A 221 10.31 19.70 8.12
C HIS A 221 9.65 19.87 9.48
N ALA A 222 8.86 20.93 9.59
CA ALA A 222 8.00 21.17 10.74
C ALA A 222 6.54 20.89 10.36
N ASP A 223 5.80 20.36 11.32
CA ASP A 223 4.35 20.16 11.22
C ASP A 223 3.77 20.22 12.65
N LEU A 224 2.45 20.13 12.73
CA LEU A 224 1.68 20.15 13.97
C LEU A 224 0.99 18.81 14.16
N GLY A 225 1.19 18.18 15.32
CA GLY A 225 0.46 17.01 15.77
C GLY A 225 -0.72 17.37 16.66
N ARG A 226 -1.74 16.50 16.64
CA ARG A 226 -2.97 16.74 17.41
C ARG A 226 -3.57 15.48 18.00
N CYS A 227 -4.11 15.61 19.21
CA CYS A 227 -4.87 14.54 19.85
C CYS A 227 -6.04 15.14 20.63
N VAL A 228 -7.23 14.57 20.41
CA VAL A 228 -8.43 14.89 21.18
C VAL A 228 -8.51 13.97 22.40
N PHE A 229 -9.00 14.50 23.52
CA PHE A 229 -9.26 13.73 24.73
C PHE A 229 -10.59 14.13 25.36
N THR A 230 -11.02 13.35 26.34
CA THR A 230 -12.30 13.49 27.01
C THR A 230 -12.10 13.18 28.50
N GLY A 231 -12.79 13.93 29.35
CA GLY A 231 -12.62 13.89 30.80
C GLY A 231 -11.52 14.82 31.30
N ASP A 232 -11.47 14.95 32.63
CA ASP A 232 -10.55 15.83 33.38
C ASP A 232 -9.59 15.00 34.25
N THR A 233 -9.03 13.93 33.68
CA THR A 233 -8.08 13.06 34.39
C THR A 233 -6.65 13.33 33.90
N PRO A 234 -5.64 13.25 34.79
CA PRO A 234 -4.24 13.31 34.38
C PRO A 234 -3.90 12.29 33.29
N GLU A 235 -4.47 11.08 33.37
CA GLU A 235 -4.26 10.00 32.42
C GLU A 235 -4.78 10.36 31.02
N ALA A 236 -5.97 10.97 30.93
CA ALA A 236 -6.52 11.42 29.65
C ALA A 236 -5.64 12.50 29.00
N LEU A 237 -5.10 13.42 29.82
CA LEU A 237 -4.21 14.46 29.33
C LEU A 237 -2.85 13.90 28.89
N ASP A 238 -2.25 13.00 29.67
CA ASP A 238 -0.97 12.37 29.35
C ASP A 238 -1.05 11.56 28.04
N MET A 239 -2.11 10.76 27.87
CA MET A 239 -2.39 10.07 26.62
C MET A 239 -2.52 11.02 25.43
N ALA A 240 -3.15 12.19 25.62
CA ALA A 240 -3.31 13.19 24.57
C ALA A 240 -2.00 13.87 24.21
N LEU A 241 -1.14 14.16 25.20
CA LEU A 241 0.20 14.70 25.00
C LEU A 241 1.06 13.72 24.20
N ALA A 242 1.16 12.47 24.65
CA ALA A 242 1.91 11.42 23.96
C ALA A 242 1.37 11.15 22.55
N GLY A 243 0.04 11.12 22.40
CA GLY A 243 -0.63 10.97 21.12
C GLY A 243 -0.33 12.12 20.16
N SER A 244 -0.33 13.37 20.66
CA SER A 244 -0.03 14.57 19.85
C SER A 244 1.42 14.63 19.42
N ALA A 245 2.36 14.27 20.31
CA ALA A 245 3.79 14.21 19.98
C ALA A 245 4.06 13.16 18.91
N THR A 246 3.45 11.98 19.04
CA THR A 246 3.56 10.91 18.04
C THR A 246 2.92 11.29 16.72
N ASP A 247 1.74 11.92 16.73
CA ASP A 247 1.11 12.43 15.51
C ASP A 247 1.98 13.50 14.82
N CYS A 248 2.59 14.40 15.60
CA CYS A 248 3.50 15.43 15.10
C CYS A 248 4.70 14.81 14.38
N LEU A 249 5.39 13.88 15.04
CA LEU A 249 6.54 13.16 14.49
C LEU A 249 6.21 12.53 13.12
N LYS A 250 5.10 11.79 13.05
CA LYS A 250 4.66 11.13 11.81
C LYS A 250 4.35 12.13 10.71
N ARG A 251 3.73 13.26 11.04
CA ARG A 251 3.38 14.32 10.08
C ARG A 251 4.62 15.06 9.56
N CYS A 252 5.63 15.29 10.39
CA CYS A 252 6.91 15.82 9.95
C CYS A 252 7.59 14.88 8.94
N PHE A 253 7.66 13.58 9.26
CA PHE A 253 8.24 12.58 8.37
C PHE A 253 7.47 12.37 7.06
N ARG A 254 6.13 12.54 7.07
CA ARG A 254 5.30 12.43 5.85
C ARG A 254 5.86 13.25 4.69
N GLN A 255 6.43 14.42 4.95
CA GLN A 255 6.96 15.31 3.91
C GLN A 255 8.25 14.78 3.25
N MET A 256 8.88 13.74 3.81
CA MET A 256 10.13 13.17 3.30
C MET A 256 9.93 12.08 2.23
N GLY A 257 8.70 11.61 2.00
CA GLY A 257 8.39 10.72 0.88
C GLY A 257 7.39 9.61 1.20
N GLU A 258 7.21 8.72 0.23
CA GLU A 258 6.18 7.67 0.26
C GLU A 258 6.40 6.66 1.39
N GLN A 259 7.65 6.41 1.77
CA GLN A 259 8.01 5.52 2.88
C GLN A 259 7.40 5.90 4.23
N PHE A 260 6.97 7.16 4.39
CA PHE A 260 6.38 7.71 5.61
C PHE A 260 4.88 8.03 5.47
N GLY A 261 4.20 7.46 4.47
CA GLY A 261 2.74 7.48 4.40
C GLY A 261 2.15 8.70 3.70
N ASN A 262 2.90 9.39 2.84
CA ASN A 262 2.38 10.50 2.06
C ASN A 262 1.18 10.10 1.18
N SER A 263 1.26 8.96 0.48
CA SER A 263 0.14 8.37 -0.28
C SER A 263 -1.12 8.05 0.52
N LEU A 264 -1.05 7.91 1.85
CA LEU A 264 -2.24 7.62 2.66
C LEU A 264 -3.22 8.79 2.74
N TYR A 265 -2.83 9.97 2.26
CA TYR A 265 -3.70 11.14 2.13
C TYR A 265 -4.43 11.19 0.79
N ASP A 266 -4.02 10.37 -0.19
CA ASP A 266 -4.78 10.17 -1.40
C ASP A 266 -6.06 9.37 -1.08
N LYS A 267 -7.21 9.87 -1.53
CA LYS A 267 -8.52 9.29 -1.20
C LYS A 267 -8.73 7.90 -1.79
N GLU A 268 -8.16 7.62 -2.95
CA GLU A 268 -8.30 6.32 -3.62
C GLU A 268 -7.37 5.29 -2.97
N ILE A 269 -6.14 5.68 -2.67
CA ILE A 269 -5.20 4.83 -1.94
C ILE A 269 -5.73 4.54 -0.54
N ALA A 270 -6.21 5.56 0.18
CA ALA A 270 -6.69 5.41 1.55
C ALA A 270 -7.89 4.44 1.69
N GLN A 271 -8.71 4.32 0.65
CA GLN A 271 -9.84 3.38 0.62
C GLN A 271 -9.38 1.92 0.65
N ASN A 272 -8.29 1.61 -0.06
CA ASN A 272 -7.80 0.24 -0.26
C ASN A 272 -6.61 -0.12 0.66
N ALA A 273 -5.90 0.88 1.18
CA ALA A 273 -4.69 0.66 1.97
C ALA A 273 -4.95 -0.18 3.24
N GLY A 274 -4.13 -1.22 3.43
CA GLY A 274 -4.18 -2.10 4.60
C GLY A 274 -5.36 -3.09 4.62
N LEU A 275 -6.09 -3.29 3.51
CA LEU A 275 -7.20 -4.25 3.43
C LEU A 275 -6.80 -5.66 2.99
N ASP A 276 -5.61 -5.85 2.41
CA ASP A 276 -5.22 -7.12 1.78
C ASP A 276 -4.68 -8.19 2.76
N GLN A 277 -4.70 -7.96 4.08
CA GLN A 277 -4.17 -8.91 5.07
C GLN A 277 -5.11 -10.11 5.37
N GLY A 278 -5.94 -10.56 4.43
CA GLY A 278 -6.93 -11.62 4.72
C GLY A 278 -7.51 -12.42 3.55
N ARG A 279 -6.92 -12.39 2.35
CA ARG A 279 -7.42 -13.18 1.20
C ARG A 279 -6.44 -14.22 0.65
N GLU A 280 -5.55 -14.74 1.49
CA GLU A 280 -4.90 -16.02 1.21
C GLU A 280 -5.50 -17.08 2.13
N SER A 281 -6.59 -17.70 1.68
CA SER A 281 -7.04 -18.99 2.22
C SER A 281 -7.31 -19.95 1.05
N GLY A 282 -6.33 -20.85 0.87
CA GLY A 282 -6.45 -22.22 0.38
C GLY A 282 -7.49 -22.52 -0.69
N GLN A 283 -7.09 -22.47 -1.97
CA GLN A 283 -7.62 -23.41 -2.95
C GLN A 283 -6.66 -24.60 -3.04
N SER A 284 -6.93 -25.62 -2.23
CA SER A 284 -6.46 -26.98 -2.46
C SER A 284 -7.68 -27.83 -2.71
N ASN A 285 -7.89 -28.19 -3.97
CA ASN A 285 -8.82 -29.23 -4.37
C ASN A 285 -8.46 -30.54 -3.68
N ASN A 286 -9.43 -31.23 -3.09
CA ASN A 286 -9.50 -32.67 -3.24
C ASN A 286 -10.92 -33.22 -3.08
N SER A 287 -11.18 -34.19 -3.94
CA SER A 287 -12.44 -34.84 -4.25
C SER A 287 -12.85 -35.88 -3.21
N ALA A 288 -14.17 -36.09 -3.14
CA ALA A 288 -14.91 -37.33 -2.83
C ALA A 288 -14.45 -38.21 -1.66
N THR A 289 -15.35 -38.50 -0.71
CA THR A 289 -15.99 -39.82 -0.55
C THR A 289 -17.12 -39.72 0.49
N SER A 290 -18.25 -40.35 0.18
CA SER A 290 -19.45 -40.55 0.99
C SER A 290 -19.24 -41.44 2.22
N THR A 291 -19.77 -41.08 3.39
CA THR A 291 -20.49 -42.05 4.25
C THR A 291 -21.46 -41.36 5.21
N THR A 292 -22.66 -41.89 5.22
CA THR A 292 -23.82 -41.64 6.07
C THR A 292 -23.54 -41.95 7.55
N SER A 293 -24.07 -41.15 8.48
CA SER A 293 -24.76 -41.62 9.69
C SER A 293 -25.42 -40.47 10.45
N GLN A 294 -26.70 -40.66 10.71
CA GLN A 294 -27.60 -39.81 11.47
C GLN A 294 -27.24 -39.80 12.96
N THR A 295 -27.50 -38.69 13.66
CA THR A 295 -28.39 -38.68 14.83
C THR A 295 -28.73 -37.25 15.24
N SER A 296 -30.00 -37.10 15.61
CA SER A 296 -30.79 -35.92 15.91
C SER A 296 -30.51 -35.29 17.27
N ARG A 297 -30.68 -33.96 17.37
CA ARG A 297 -31.53 -33.33 18.40
C ARG A 297 -31.90 -31.88 18.03
N SER A 298 -33.16 -31.57 18.28
CA SER A 298 -33.92 -30.44 17.77
C SER A 298 -34.06 -29.34 18.82
N SER A 299 -33.94 -28.08 18.40
CA SER A 299 -34.63 -26.94 19.01
C SER A 299 -34.65 -25.74 18.04
N ALA A 300 -35.85 -25.23 17.77
CA ALA A 300 -36.17 -24.06 16.96
C ALA A 300 -36.77 -22.97 17.88
N PRO A 301 -37.17 -21.78 17.38
CA PRO A 301 -36.61 -20.95 16.32
C PRO A 301 -36.30 -19.53 16.85
N SER A 302 -35.24 -18.88 16.35
CA SER A 302 -35.10 -17.43 16.47
C SER A 302 -34.78 -16.81 15.11
N SER A 303 -35.55 -15.76 14.81
CA SER A 303 -35.60 -15.03 13.55
C SER A 303 -34.23 -14.55 13.08
N SER A 304 -33.77 -15.09 11.96
CA SER A 304 -32.54 -14.67 11.29
C SER A 304 -32.73 -13.31 10.60
N PRO A 305 -31.79 -12.36 10.75
CA PRO A 305 -31.71 -11.22 9.85
C PRO A 305 -31.28 -11.74 8.47
N SER A 306 -32.00 -11.30 7.44
CA SER A 306 -31.76 -11.61 6.02
C SER A 306 -30.29 -11.42 5.65
N ALA A 307 -29.69 -12.46 5.04
CA ALA A 307 -28.34 -12.43 4.49
C ALA A 307 -28.14 -11.23 3.54
N PRO A 308 -26.95 -10.61 3.52
CA PRO A 308 -26.69 -9.50 2.62
C PRO A 308 -26.85 -9.96 1.18
N ILE A 309 -27.78 -9.35 0.45
CA ILE A 309 -27.98 -9.61 -0.98
C ILE A 309 -26.72 -9.12 -1.69
N VAL A 310 -25.85 -10.06 -2.04
CA VAL A 310 -24.61 -9.79 -2.76
C VAL A 310 -24.98 -9.41 -4.20
N ARG A 311 -24.93 -8.11 -4.49
CA ARG A 311 -25.18 -7.56 -5.82
C ARG A 311 -23.89 -7.65 -6.65
N LYS A 312 -24.02 -8.11 -7.90
CA LYS A 312 -22.90 -8.24 -8.86
C LYS A 312 -23.26 -7.56 -10.18
N TYR A 313 -22.32 -6.83 -10.74
CA TYR A 313 -22.38 -6.37 -12.12
C TYR A 313 -22.18 -7.56 -13.08
N GLY A 314 -22.53 -7.38 -14.35
CA GLY A 314 -22.38 -8.42 -15.38
C GLY A 314 -20.93 -8.83 -15.64
N ASP A 315 -19.97 -7.95 -15.37
CA ASP A 315 -18.52 -8.18 -15.39
C ASP A 315 -18.01 -9.00 -14.17
N GLY A 316 -18.92 -9.38 -13.26
CA GLY A 316 -18.60 -10.15 -12.06
C GLY A 316 -18.09 -9.32 -10.89
N VAL A 317 -17.91 -8.01 -11.07
CA VAL A 317 -17.51 -7.08 -9.99
C VAL A 317 -18.64 -6.98 -8.97
N LEU A 318 -18.30 -7.10 -7.69
CA LEU A 318 -19.24 -6.90 -6.60
C LEU A 318 -19.65 -5.43 -6.55
N VAL A 319 -20.95 -5.16 -6.40
CA VAL A 319 -21.48 -3.83 -6.11
C VAL A 319 -21.18 -3.52 -4.65
N ASN A 320 -19.92 -3.22 -4.36
CA ASN A 320 -19.42 -2.97 -3.01
C ASN A 320 -19.38 -1.46 -2.71
N GLY A 321 -20.46 -0.77 -3.07
CA GLY A 321 -20.62 0.66 -2.82
C GLY A 321 -21.38 0.94 -1.52
N ASN A 322 -21.23 2.18 -1.07
CA ASN A 322 -22.12 2.81 -0.10
C ASN A 322 -23.60 2.65 -0.50
N VAL A 323 -24.52 2.83 0.46
CA VAL A 323 -25.97 2.68 0.28
C VAL A 323 -26.51 3.29 -1.05
N PRO A 324 -26.04 4.48 -1.51
CA PRO A 324 -26.49 5.06 -2.77
C PRO A 324 -26.17 4.24 -4.04
N GLU A 325 -25.02 3.55 -4.10
CA GLU A 325 -24.67 2.71 -5.26
C GLU A 325 -25.54 1.44 -5.31
N GLN A 326 -25.88 0.90 -4.14
CA GLN A 326 -26.77 -0.26 -4.03
C GLN A 326 -28.21 0.10 -4.44
N GLU A 327 -28.70 1.26 -3.99
CA GLU A 327 -30.01 1.80 -4.38
C GLU A 327 -30.06 2.09 -5.89
N ALA A 328 -29.01 2.69 -6.45
CA ALA A 328 -28.93 2.95 -7.89
C ALA A 328 -28.92 1.66 -8.71
N TYR A 329 -28.19 0.63 -8.26
CA TYR A 329 -28.19 -0.69 -8.89
C TYR A 329 -29.58 -1.33 -8.89
N ASP A 330 -30.30 -1.26 -7.76
CA ASP A 330 -31.66 -1.81 -7.65
C ASP A 330 -32.66 -1.05 -8.54
N GLN A 331 -32.53 0.28 -8.63
CA GLN A 331 -33.33 1.10 -9.54
C GLN A 331 -33.05 0.77 -11.01
N PHE A 332 -31.78 0.60 -11.38
CA PHE A 332 -31.40 0.17 -12.74
C PHE A 332 -32.01 -1.19 -13.06
N LYS A 333 -31.86 -2.17 -12.16
CA LYS A 333 -32.39 -3.53 -12.36
C LYS A 333 -33.90 -3.55 -12.50
N THR A 334 -34.60 -2.70 -11.73
CA THR A 334 -36.05 -2.54 -11.80
C THR A 334 -36.49 -1.92 -13.13
N LYS A 335 -35.80 -0.87 -13.60
CA LYS A 335 -36.17 -0.16 -14.84
C LYS A 335 -35.75 -0.88 -16.12
N MET A 336 -34.59 -1.53 -16.13
CA MET A 336 -34.01 -2.16 -17.33
C MET A 336 -34.26 -3.66 -17.40
N GLY A 337 -34.81 -4.27 -16.34
CA GLY A 337 -35.09 -5.71 -16.25
C GLY A 337 -33.84 -6.60 -16.16
N LYS A 338 -32.64 -6.01 -16.15
CA LYS A 338 -31.35 -6.70 -16.08
C LYS A 338 -30.37 -5.94 -15.18
N SER A 339 -29.40 -6.66 -14.62
CA SER A 339 -28.29 -6.03 -13.90
C SER A 339 -27.40 -5.23 -14.86
N PRO A 340 -26.80 -4.10 -14.43
CA PRO A 340 -25.81 -3.39 -15.23
C PRO A 340 -24.60 -4.30 -15.50
N ALA A 341 -24.06 -4.24 -16.72
CA ALA A 341 -22.89 -5.00 -17.13
C ALA A 341 -21.63 -4.54 -16.40
N SER A 342 -21.51 -3.25 -16.06
CA SER A 342 -20.39 -2.71 -15.28
C SER A 342 -20.81 -1.50 -14.45
N LYS A 343 -19.92 -1.05 -13.55
CA LYS A 343 -20.10 0.18 -12.77
C LYS A 343 -20.23 1.43 -13.64
N ASP A 344 -19.56 1.46 -14.79
CA ASP A 344 -19.61 2.61 -15.70
C ASP A 344 -20.93 2.67 -16.49
N GLU A 345 -21.54 1.52 -16.81
CA GLU A 345 -22.90 1.49 -17.36
C GLU A 345 -23.91 2.08 -16.36
N LEU A 346 -23.79 1.71 -15.08
CA LEU A 346 -24.65 2.27 -14.02
C LEU A 346 -24.47 3.79 -13.88
N ARG A 347 -23.23 4.29 -13.95
CA ARG A 347 -22.94 5.74 -13.90
C ARG A 347 -23.50 6.49 -15.12
N ASN A 348 -23.29 5.96 -16.32
CA ASN A 348 -23.78 6.56 -17.54
C ASN A 348 -25.31 6.60 -17.58
N TRP A 349 -25.96 5.55 -17.08
CA TRP A 349 -27.40 5.52 -16.91
C TRP A 349 -27.89 6.59 -15.92
N LEU A 350 -27.27 6.72 -14.74
CA LEU A 350 -27.60 7.77 -13.77
C LEU A 350 -27.42 9.18 -14.35
N ALA A 351 -26.37 9.40 -15.14
CA ALA A 351 -26.14 10.67 -15.83
C ALA A 351 -27.23 10.96 -16.88
N SER A 352 -27.68 9.94 -17.60
CA SER A 352 -28.78 10.08 -18.58
C SER A 352 -30.13 10.40 -17.93
N GLN A 353 -30.39 9.92 -16.70
CA GLN A 353 -31.60 10.25 -15.95
C GLN A 353 -31.61 11.71 -15.46
N ARG A 354 -30.43 12.32 -15.27
CA ARG A 354 -30.32 13.75 -14.87
C ARG A 354 -30.53 14.72 -16.03
N ASN A 355 -30.42 14.26 -17.28
CA ASN A 355 -30.58 15.08 -18.48
C ASN A 355 -31.97 14.98 -19.14
N GLN A 356 -32.97 14.41 -18.46
CA GLN A 356 -34.36 14.53 -18.94
C GLN A 356 -34.93 15.91 -18.55
N PRO A 357 -35.38 16.73 -19.51
CA PRO A 357 -36.03 18.00 -19.20
C PRO A 357 -37.35 17.73 -18.48
N ALA A 358 -37.56 18.41 -17.34
CA ALA A 358 -38.83 18.37 -16.63
C ALA A 358 -39.97 18.88 -17.53
N PRO A 359 -41.17 18.26 -17.51
CA PRO A 359 -42.31 18.81 -18.23
C PRO A 359 -42.68 20.16 -17.62
N ALA A 360 -42.81 21.18 -18.48
CA ALA A 360 -43.18 22.52 -18.09
C ALA A 360 -44.56 22.51 -17.40
N SER A 361 -44.57 22.83 -16.11
CA SER A 361 -45.81 23.05 -15.38
C SER A 361 -46.41 24.37 -15.85
N VAL A 362 -47.52 24.28 -16.57
CA VAL A 362 -48.38 25.40 -16.96
C VAL A 362 -48.96 25.99 -15.68
N VAL A 363 -48.69 27.28 -15.45
CA VAL A 363 -49.35 28.08 -14.42
C VAL A 363 -50.63 28.63 -15.03
N ALA A 364 -51.77 28.20 -14.48
CA ALA A 364 -53.07 28.86 -14.57
C ALA A 364 -53.66 28.91 -13.16
#